data_AF-A0A317Z5B6-F1
#
_entry.id   AF-A0A317Z5B6-F1
#
_cell.length_a   1.000
_cell.length_b   1.000
_cell.length_c   1.000
_cell.angle_alpha   90.00
_cell.angle_beta   90.00
_cell.angle_gamma   90.00
#
_symmetry.space_group_name_H-M   'P 1'
#
loop_
_entity.id
_entity.type
_entity.pdbx_description
1 polymer ?
#
loop_
_entity_poly.entity_id
_entity_poly.type
_entity_poly.pdbx_seq_one_letter_code
_entity_poly.pdbx_strand_id
1 'polypeptide(L)'
;FCSVALVDSPMKRAHVTLLDKSEQVGATVVFDPNVRLPLWDDHDVYYETLQAFLPRAHVVKVSDEELSFVTRHEDEAEALKSLFVGNVQAVIYTKGSRGASLIFEDGSTIEVPTPPAQVVDST
;
A
#
# COMPACT_ATOMS: atom_id res chain seq x y z
N PHE A 1 2.49 7.39 -4.35
CA PHE A 1 2.68 6.74 -5.66
C PHE A 1 2.04 5.36 -5.64
N CYS A 2 1.87 4.70 -6.79
CA CYS A 2 1.24 3.37 -6.86
C CYS A 2 2.08 2.33 -7.58
N SER A 3 1.80 1.05 -7.35
CA SER A 3 2.64 -0.03 -7.87
C SER A 3 2.46 -0.32 -9.36
N VAL A 4 1.35 0.12 -9.96
CA VAL A 4 1.12 0.07 -11.42
C VAL A 4 2.28 0.73 -12.18
N ALA A 5 2.91 1.74 -11.57
CA ALA A 5 4.02 2.45 -12.16
C ALA A 5 5.39 1.77 -12.01
N LEU A 6 5.45 0.59 -11.36
CA LEU A 6 6.68 -0.06 -10.92
C LEU A 6 7.07 -1.30 -11.74
N VAL A 7 6.35 -1.61 -12.82
CA VAL A 7 6.81 -2.55 -13.86
C VAL A 7 8.18 -2.12 -14.38
N ASP A 8 9.01 -3.06 -14.83
CA ASP A 8 10.36 -2.73 -15.31
C ASP A 8 10.31 -1.77 -16.50
N SER A 9 10.60 -0.50 -16.23
CA SER A 9 10.33 0.61 -17.15
C SER A 9 11.12 1.85 -16.75
N PRO A 10 11.27 2.85 -17.64
CA PRO A 10 11.79 4.17 -17.28
C PRO A 10 11.02 4.82 -16.12
N MET A 11 9.73 4.51 -15.98
CA MET A 11 8.87 5.05 -14.92
C MET A 11 9.25 4.49 -13.54
N LYS A 12 9.61 3.21 -13.43
CA LYS A 12 10.16 2.64 -12.19
C LYS A 12 11.42 3.39 -11.74
N ARG A 13 12.35 3.65 -12.66
CA ARG A 13 13.58 4.42 -12.37
C ARG A 13 13.30 5.86 -11.94
N ALA A 14 12.32 6.50 -12.55
CA ALA A 14 11.87 7.84 -12.15
C ALA A 14 11.31 7.84 -10.72
N HIS A 15 10.54 6.81 -10.34
CA HIS A 15 10.04 6.66 -8.96
C HIS A 15 11.16 6.44 -7.96
N VAL A 16 12.17 5.60 -8.28
CA VAL A 16 13.35 5.43 -7.42
C VAL A 16 14.04 6.77 -7.18
N THR A 17 14.29 7.53 -8.25
CA THR A 17 14.91 8.86 -8.16
C THR A 17 14.07 9.85 -7.35
N LEU A 18 12.75 9.81 -7.51
CA LEU A 18 11.82 10.65 -6.73
C LEU A 18 11.91 10.30 -5.25
N LEU A 19 11.91 9.01 -4.89
CA LEU A 19 12.01 8.57 -3.51
C LEU A 19 13.33 8.96 -2.86
N ASP A 20 14.45 8.84 -3.58
CA ASP A 20 15.75 9.30 -3.09
C ASP A 20 15.74 10.80 -2.77
N LYS A 21 15.12 11.62 -3.64
CA LYS A 21 15.00 13.06 -3.41
C LYS A 21 14.05 13.39 -2.27
N SER A 22 12.93 12.67 -2.16
CA SER A 22 11.96 12.84 -1.07
C SER A 22 12.61 12.60 0.29
N GLU A 23 13.45 11.56 0.39
CA GLU A 23 14.20 11.25 1.60
C GLU A 23 15.17 12.39 1.98
N GLN A 24 15.90 12.94 1.00
CA GLN A 24 16.84 14.05 1.23
C GLN A 24 16.18 15.33 1.76
N VAL A 25 14.93 15.59 1.39
CA VAL A 25 14.19 16.80 1.80
C VAL A 25 13.22 16.54 2.96
N GLY A 26 13.18 15.31 3.50
CA GLY A 26 12.27 14.93 4.57
C GLY A 26 10.78 14.95 4.18
N ALA A 27 10.48 14.69 2.90
CA ALA A 27 9.10 14.66 2.42
C ALA A 27 8.38 13.38 2.85
N THR A 28 7.10 13.52 3.25
CA THR A 28 6.22 12.38 3.52
C THR A 28 5.88 11.64 2.23
N VAL A 29 6.04 10.33 2.25
CA VAL A 29 5.77 9.43 1.13
C VAL A 29 4.55 8.57 1.45
N VAL A 30 3.54 8.64 0.60
CA VAL A 30 2.35 7.77 0.67
C VAL A 30 2.42 6.76 -0.47
N PHE A 31 2.30 5.47 -0.16
CA PHE A 31 2.31 4.37 -1.12
C PHE A 31 0.96 3.64 -1.10
N ASP A 32 0.38 3.47 -2.29
CA ASP A 32 -0.85 2.72 -2.53
C ASP A 32 -0.50 1.57 -3.47
N PRO A 33 -0.32 0.32 -3.02
CA PRO A 33 -0.02 -0.80 -3.90
C PRO A 33 -0.96 -0.82 -5.09
N ASN A 34 -2.28 -0.68 -4.91
CA ASN A 34 -3.26 -0.68 -6.00
C ASN A 34 -3.02 -1.87 -6.96
N VAL A 35 -3.20 -3.08 -6.43
CA VAL A 35 -2.76 -4.33 -7.08
C VAL A 35 -3.48 -4.52 -8.41
N ARG A 36 -2.72 -4.71 -9.49
CA ARG A 36 -3.23 -4.98 -10.84
C ARG A 36 -2.48 -6.15 -11.47
N LEU A 37 -2.82 -7.37 -11.01
CA LEU A 37 -2.20 -8.62 -11.47
C LEU A 37 -2.12 -8.77 -13.00
N PRO A 38 -3.12 -8.36 -13.81
CA PRO A 38 -3.03 -8.49 -15.27
C PRO A 38 -1.94 -7.65 -15.95
N LEU A 39 -1.33 -6.70 -15.23
CA LEU A 39 -0.24 -5.85 -15.76
C LEU A 39 1.15 -6.47 -15.54
N TRP A 40 1.23 -7.61 -14.85
CA TRP A 40 2.47 -8.27 -14.49
C TRP A 40 2.46 -9.72 -14.99
N ASP A 41 3.44 -10.07 -15.81
CA ASP A 41 3.61 -11.45 -16.31
C ASP A 41 4.00 -12.42 -15.18
N ASP A 42 4.78 -11.93 -14.22
CA ASP A 42 5.28 -12.68 -13.08
C ASP A 42 4.85 -12.00 -11.76
N HIS A 43 4.01 -12.70 -10.99
CA HIS A 43 3.46 -12.20 -9.74
C HIS A 43 4.44 -12.29 -8.57
N ASP A 44 5.45 -13.15 -8.64
CA ASP A 44 6.54 -13.17 -7.66
C ASP A 44 7.42 -11.94 -7.84
N VAL A 45 7.76 -11.56 -9.07
CA VAL A 45 8.51 -10.32 -9.37
C VAL A 45 7.70 -9.08 -8.95
N TYR A 46 6.38 -9.13 -9.09
CA TYR A 46 5.51 -8.06 -8.61
C TYR A 46 5.57 -7.94 -7.09
N TYR A 47 5.41 -9.05 -6.38
CA TYR A 47 5.54 -9.09 -4.93
C TYR A 47 6.91 -8.56 -4.47
N GLU A 48 8.01 -9.05 -5.05
CA GLU A 48 9.36 -8.57 -4.73
C GLU A 48 9.51 -7.05 -4.96
N THR A 49 8.89 -6.53 -6.04
CA THR A 49 8.86 -5.10 -6.28
C THR A 49 8.07 -4.35 -5.21
N LEU A 50 6.92 -4.86 -4.75
CA LEU A 50 6.19 -4.26 -3.64
C LEU A 50 7.04 -4.25 -2.36
N GLN A 51 7.68 -5.36 -2.03
CA GLN A 51 8.54 -5.50 -0.85
C GLN A 51 9.74 -4.55 -0.87
N ALA A 52 10.30 -4.27 -2.06
CA ALA A 52 11.40 -3.31 -2.19
C ALA A 52 10.96 -1.84 -1.97
N PHE A 53 9.69 -1.51 -2.24
CA PHE A 53 9.18 -0.14 -2.15
C PHE A 53 8.44 0.16 -0.84
N LEU A 54 7.87 -0.86 -0.18
CA LEU A 54 7.17 -0.72 1.10
C LEU A 54 8.00 0.01 2.18
N PRO A 55 9.27 -0.37 2.45
CA PRO A 55 10.10 0.29 3.48
C PRO A 55 10.38 1.77 3.24
N ARG A 56 10.15 2.27 2.01
CA ARG A 56 10.41 3.65 1.59
C ARG A 56 9.20 4.56 1.77
N ALA A 57 8.04 4.00 2.11
CA ALA A 57 6.83 4.74 2.40
C ALA A 57 6.76 5.13 3.89
N HIS A 58 6.07 6.23 4.18
CA HIS A 58 5.71 6.64 5.53
C HIS A 58 4.26 6.24 5.87
N VAL A 59 3.40 6.26 4.86
CA VAL A 59 2.02 5.79 4.95
C VAL A 59 1.77 4.78 3.83
N VAL A 60 1.22 3.63 4.18
CA VAL A 60 0.76 2.62 3.22
C VAL A 60 -0.76 2.60 3.21
N LYS A 61 -1.38 2.67 2.04
CA LYS A 61 -2.83 2.50 1.88
C LYS A 61 -3.09 1.19 1.15
N VAL A 62 -3.89 0.31 1.74
CA VAL A 62 -4.17 -1.03 1.22
C VAL A 62 -5.64 -1.39 1.44
N SER A 63 -6.23 -2.18 0.54
CA SER A 63 -7.58 -2.73 0.73
C SER A 63 -7.57 -4.16 1.27
N ASP A 64 -8.72 -4.62 1.77
CA ASP A 64 -8.95 -6.02 2.16
C ASP A 64 -8.72 -7.00 1.01
N GLU A 65 -9.11 -6.61 -0.21
CA GLU A 65 -8.88 -7.40 -1.43
C GLU A 65 -7.39 -7.56 -1.81
N GLU A 66 -6.55 -6.58 -1.46
CA GLU A 66 -5.13 -6.55 -1.84
C GLU A 66 -4.21 -7.11 -0.75
N LEU A 67 -4.66 -7.05 0.51
CA LEU A 67 -3.84 -7.26 1.69
C LEU A 67 -3.05 -8.57 1.66
N SER A 68 -3.71 -9.67 1.31
CA SER A 68 -3.07 -10.99 1.27
C SER A 68 -1.99 -11.07 0.18
N PHE A 69 -2.22 -10.48 -1.00
CA PHE A 69 -1.22 -10.46 -2.06
C PHE A 69 0.01 -9.63 -1.67
N VAL A 70 -0.22 -8.44 -1.09
CA VAL A 70 0.85 -7.51 -0.70
C VAL A 70 1.73 -8.11 0.40
N THR A 71 1.14 -8.85 1.34
CA THR A 71 1.83 -9.31 2.57
C THR A 71 2.24 -10.78 2.53
N ARG A 72 1.57 -11.62 1.72
CA ARG A 72 1.61 -13.10 1.79
C ARG A 72 1.15 -13.68 3.13
N HIS A 73 0.37 -12.92 3.89
CA HIS A 73 -0.31 -13.40 5.09
C HIS A 73 -1.80 -13.65 4.79
N GLU A 74 -2.35 -14.71 5.37
CA GLU A 74 -3.79 -15.01 5.31
C GLU A 74 -4.54 -14.41 6.51
N ASP A 75 -3.88 -14.33 7.68
CA ASP A 75 -4.45 -13.66 8.84
C ASP A 75 -4.37 -12.13 8.69
N GLU A 76 -5.52 -11.46 8.80
CA GLU A 76 -5.63 -10.01 8.60
C GLU A 76 -4.77 -9.23 9.60
N ALA A 77 -4.72 -9.65 10.87
CA ALA A 77 -3.97 -8.93 11.90
C ALA A 77 -2.46 -9.09 11.70
N GLU A 78 -2.00 -10.29 11.36
CA GLU A 78 -0.59 -10.53 10.98
C GLU A 78 -0.22 -9.75 9.72
N ALA A 79 -1.10 -9.75 8.71
CA ALA A 79 -0.89 -9.03 7.46
C ALA A 79 -0.73 -7.53 7.71
N LEU A 80 -1.66 -6.90 8.43
CA LEU A 80 -1.58 -5.48 8.77
C LEU A 80 -0.33 -5.15 9.60
N LYS A 81 0.04 -6.01 10.53
CA LYS A 81 1.26 -5.83 11.33
C LYS A 81 2.52 -5.92 10.49
N SER A 82 2.57 -6.82 9.50
CA SER A 82 3.72 -7.00 8.62
C SER A 82 4.02 -5.80 7.71
N LEU A 83 3.06 -4.89 7.52
CA LEU A 83 3.24 -3.68 6.71
C LEU A 83 4.09 -2.60 7.38
N PHE A 84 4.28 -2.67 8.70
CA PHE A 84 5.13 -1.74 9.45
C PHE A 84 6.61 -2.12 9.30
N VAL A 85 7.17 -1.78 8.14
CA VAL A 85 8.57 -2.01 7.77
C VAL A 85 9.25 -0.72 7.36
N GLY A 86 10.55 -0.60 7.64
CA GLY A 86 11.32 0.60 7.28
C GLY A 86 10.73 1.87 7.87
N ASN A 87 10.29 2.79 7.01
CA ASN A 87 9.79 4.10 7.40
C ASN A 87 8.27 4.14 7.64
N VAL A 88 7.56 3.02 7.51
CA VAL A 88 6.09 2.99 7.60
C VAL A 88 5.64 3.26 9.03
N GLN A 89 4.95 4.38 9.23
CA GLN A 89 4.44 4.84 10.52
C GLN A 89 2.93 4.70 10.63
N ALA A 90 2.24 4.62 9.50
CA ALA A 90 0.79 4.44 9.45
C ALA A 90 0.33 3.59 8.27
N VAL A 91 -0.74 2.82 8.48
CA VAL A 91 -1.44 2.03 7.48
C VAL A 91 -2.90 2.50 7.41
N ILE A 92 -3.33 2.87 6.21
CA ILE A 92 -4.74 3.12 5.89
C ILE A 92 -5.30 1.83 5.29
N TYR A 93 -6.16 1.14 6.05
CA TYR A 93 -6.78 -0.11 5.64
C TYR A 93 -8.24 0.12 5.25
N THR A 94 -8.60 -0.08 3.97
CA THR A 94 -9.98 0.11 3.49
C THR A 94 -10.71 -1.23 3.34
N LYS A 95 -11.93 -1.32 3.86
CA LYS A 95 -12.73 -2.55 3.97
C LYS A 95 -14.04 -2.46 3.17
N GLY A 96 -14.00 -1.80 2.02
CA GLY A 96 -15.18 -1.51 1.18
C GLY A 96 -16.31 -0.82 1.95
N SER A 97 -17.48 -1.45 2.02
CA SER A 97 -18.65 -0.93 2.74
C SER A 97 -18.49 -0.95 4.27
N ARG A 98 -17.49 -1.64 4.81
CA ARG A 98 -17.22 -1.73 6.26
C ARG A 98 -16.38 -0.56 6.81
N GLY A 99 -16.08 0.45 5.99
CA GLY A 99 -15.29 1.61 6.42
C GLY A 99 -13.80 1.46 6.17
N ALA A 100 -13.02 2.22 6.93
CA ALA A 100 -11.57 2.19 6.90
C ALA A 100 -10.98 2.31 8.31
N SER A 101 -9.80 1.74 8.50
CA SER A 101 -8.98 1.89 9.70
C SER A 101 -7.73 2.70 9.37
N LEU A 102 -7.35 3.64 10.22
CA LEU A 102 -6.01 4.22 10.27
C LEU A 102 -5.28 3.58 11.45
N ILE A 103 -4.25 2.80 11.16
CA ILE A 103 -3.48 2.03 12.14
C ILE A 103 -2.09 2.63 12.21
N PHE A 104 -1.61 2.92 13.42
CA PHE A 104 -0.26 3.44 13.65
C PHE A 104 0.68 2.33 14.13
N GLU A 105 1.98 2.57 14.00
CA GLU A 105 3.05 1.61 14.37
C GLU A 105 2.97 1.19 15.86
N ASP A 106 2.50 2.07 16.75
CA ASP A 106 2.30 1.78 18.17
C ASP A 106 1.05 0.92 18.46
N GLY A 107 0.31 0.53 17.42
CA GLY A 107 -0.93 -0.24 17.49
C GLY A 107 -2.18 0.61 17.74
N SER A 108 -2.07 1.92 17.93
CA SER A 108 -3.24 2.79 18.03
C SER A 108 -4.01 2.78 16.71
N THR A 109 -5.35 2.78 16.79
CA THR A 109 -6.22 2.62 15.62
C THR A 109 -7.38 3.61 15.68
N ILE A 110 -7.69 4.24 14.55
CA ILE A 110 -8.88 5.07 14.34
C ILE A 110 -9.76 4.40 13.29
N GLU A 111 -11.01 4.16 13.64
CA GLU A 111 -12.01 3.57 12.74
C GLU A 111 -12.92 4.65 12.15
N VAL A 112 -13.16 4.60 10.84
CA VAL A 112 -14.05 5.52 10.12
C VAL A 112 -15.09 4.71 9.35
N PRO A 113 -16.40 4.82 9.67
CA PRO A 113 -17.44 4.11 8.95
C PRO A 113 -17.66 4.69 7.54
N THR A 114 -18.09 3.85 6.60
CA THR A 114 -18.51 4.31 5.27
C THR A 114 -19.88 4.99 5.37
N PRO A 115 -20.06 6.22 4.86
CA PRO A 115 -21.38 6.83 4.76
C PRO A 115 -22.32 5.97 3.88
N PRO A 116 -23.63 5.91 4.15
CA PRO A 116 -24.56 5.20 3.27
C PRO A 116 -24.47 5.75 1.85
N ALA A 117 -24.04 4.90 0.91
CA ALA A 117 -23.91 5.26 -0.49
C ALA A 117 -24.70 4.27 -1.35
N GLN A 118 -25.47 4.79 -2.30
CA GLN A 118 -26.04 3.98 -3.36
C GLN A 118 -24.95 3.79 -4.41
N VAL A 119 -24.32 2.61 -4.43
CA VAL A 119 -23.25 2.31 -5.37
C VAL A 119 -23.87 2.18 -6.77
N VAL A 120 -23.57 3.15 -7.64
CA VAL A 120 -23.97 3.14 -9.06
C VAL A 120 -22.88 2.53 -9.92
N ASP A 121 -21.62 2.83 -9.60
CA ASP A 121 -20.42 2.29 -10.22
C ASP A 121 -19.26 2.35 -9.19
N SER A 122 -18.42 1.33 -9.14
CA SER A 122 -17.26 1.22 -8.25
C SER A 122 -15.92 1.16 -9.00
N THR A 123 -15.93 1.43 -10.31
CA THR A 123 -14.82 1.18 -11.24
C THR A 123 -14.03 2.44 -11.62
#